data_AF-A0AA96LBL5-F1
#
_entry.id   AF-A0AA96LBL5-F1
#
_cell.length_a   1.000
_cell.length_b   1.000
_cell.length_c   1.000
_cell.angle_alpha   90.00
_cell.angle_beta   90.00
_cell.angle_gamma   90.00
#
_symmetry.space_group_name_H-M   'P 1'
#
loop_
_entity.id
_entity.type
_entity.pdbx_description
1 polymer ?
#
loop_
_entity_poly.entity_id
_entity_poly.type
_entity_poly.pdbx_seq_one_letter_code
_entity_poly.pdbx_strand_id
1 'polypeptide(L)'
;MVLVAAISFSAGSAAAFGDVDPKKGEAILALKERGIVSGVGGDRFAPDQDMTYAEGLSLVMKGLLQGAVGEREADPTAGPWYAGLVEQAKTVGLPLPAGVDPSASLTEEEFASLLNAALTAAAPDRTLPEAGKPAGPSKVTRAKAAEWVYQAIRFLETAPAIPITSDRITPSRCSGCWAAALPETWRDCRMRSWPSSPALPITR
;
A
#
# COMPACT_ATOMS: atom_id res chain seq x y z
N MET A 1 -54.10 -10.33 8.71
CA MET A 1 -53.57 -9.16 7.98
C MET A 1 -52.09 -9.07 8.26
N VAL A 2 -51.24 -9.52 7.32
CA VAL A 2 -49.78 -9.44 7.46
C VAL A 2 -49.35 -8.08 6.91
N LEU A 3 -48.86 -7.20 7.79
CA LEU A 3 -48.36 -5.89 7.42
C LEU A 3 -46.95 -6.06 6.85
N VAL A 4 -46.79 -5.92 5.53
CA VAL A 4 -45.47 -5.89 4.89
C VAL A 4 -44.91 -4.49 5.06
N ALA A 5 -43.94 -4.32 5.95
CA ALA A 5 -43.18 -3.08 6.07
C ALA A 5 -42.26 -2.95 4.86
N ALA A 6 -42.61 -2.06 3.93
CA ALA A 6 -41.74 -1.66 2.84
C ALA A 6 -40.56 -0.88 3.42
N ILE A 7 -39.42 -1.53 3.53
CA ILE A 7 -38.16 -0.87 3.88
C ILE A 7 -37.75 -0.07 2.65
N SER A 8 -37.98 1.24 2.67
CA SER A 8 -37.42 2.14 1.67
C SER A 8 -35.91 2.17 1.86
N PHE A 9 -35.21 1.33 1.11
CA PHE A 9 -33.78 1.45 0.92
C PHE A 9 -33.56 2.68 0.05
N SER A 10 -33.32 3.84 0.67
CA SER A 10 -32.73 4.97 -0.05
C SER A 10 -31.33 4.53 -0.49
N ALA A 11 -31.25 4.00 -1.71
CA ALA A 11 -30.01 3.94 -2.44
C ALA A 11 -29.54 5.38 -2.58
N GLY A 12 -28.70 5.83 -1.66
CA GLY A 12 -27.96 7.07 -1.83
C GLY A 12 -27.17 6.90 -3.11
N SER A 13 -27.64 7.53 -4.19
CA SER A 13 -26.84 7.64 -5.40
C SER A 13 -25.52 8.24 -4.94
N ALA A 14 -24.43 7.49 -5.03
CA ALA A 14 -23.10 8.04 -4.82
C ALA A 14 -22.93 9.12 -5.90
N ALA A 15 -23.34 10.34 -5.58
CA ALA A 15 -23.38 11.42 -6.55
C ALA A 15 -21.97 11.57 -7.11
N ALA A 16 -21.80 11.48 -8.44
CA ALA A 16 -20.51 11.76 -9.06
C ALA A 16 -20.07 13.18 -8.68
N PHE A 17 -18.76 13.41 -8.54
CA PHE A 17 -18.27 14.78 -8.32
C PHE A 17 -18.61 15.64 -9.54
N GLY A 18 -19.13 16.84 -9.33
CA GLY A 18 -19.62 17.72 -10.40
C GLY A 18 -18.51 18.26 -11.31
N ASP A 19 -17.26 18.19 -10.88
CA ASP A 19 -16.07 18.64 -11.59
C ASP A 19 -15.23 17.47 -12.19
N VAL A 20 -15.75 16.25 -12.17
CA VAL A 20 -15.09 15.07 -12.74
C VAL A 20 -15.87 14.57 -13.95
N ASP A 21 -15.24 14.57 -15.12
CA ASP A 21 -15.82 13.96 -16.33
C ASP A 21 -15.87 12.43 -16.14
N PRO A 22 -17.07 11.80 -16.15
CA PRO A 22 -17.22 10.37 -15.91
C PRO A 22 -16.49 9.52 -16.95
N LYS A 23 -16.21 10.04 -18.15
CA LYS A 23 -15.44 9.31 -19.19
C LYS A 23 -13.95 9.24 -18.89
N LYS A 24 -13.44 10.13 -18.04
CA LYS A 24 -12.01 10.25 -17.71
C LYS A 24 -11.71 9.99 -16.23
N GLY A 25 -12.74 9.98 -15.39
CA GLY A 25 -12.63 9.86 -13.94
C GLY A 25 -13.04 8.50 -13.38
N GLU A 26 -12.98 7.42 -14.16
CA GLU A 26 -13.36 6.08 -13.71
C GLU A 26 -12.67 5.70 -12.39
N ALA A 27 -11.35 5.90 -12.30
CA ALA A 27 -10.58 5.65 -11.08
C ALA A 27 -11.11 6.45 -9.88
N ILE A 28 -11.40 7.73 -10.06
CA ILE A 28 -11.90 8.61 -8.99
C ILE A 28 -13.28 8.14 -8.52
N LEU A 29 -14.16 7.77 -9.45
CA LEU A 29 -15.50 7.28 -9.14
C LEU A 29 -15.44 5.92 -8.44
N ALA A 30 -14.62 5.00 -8.92
CA ALA A 30 -14.43 3.68 -8.31
C ALA A 30 -13.84 3.79 -6.89
N LEU A 31 -12.88 4.69 -6.67
CA LEU A 31 -12.34 4.94 -5.33
C LEU A 31 -13.36 5.63 -4.42
N LYS A 32 -14.26 6.46 -4.96
CA LYS A 32 -15.32 7.13 -4.21
C LYS A 32 -16.33 6.12 -3.70
N GLU A 33 -16.76 5.20 -4.57
CA GLU A 33 -17.68 4.10 -4.21
C GLU A 33 -17.13 3.22 -3.09
N ARG A 34 -15.80 3.05 -3.05
CA ARG A 34 -15.08 2.31 -2.00
C ARG A 34 -14.82 3.14 -0.73
N GLY A 35 -15.22 4.41 -0.69
CA GLY A 35 -14.96 5.32 0.43
C GLY A 35 -13.48 5.69 0.63
N ILE A 36 -12.63 5.44 -0.37
CA ILE A 36 -11.17 5.67 -0.28
C ILE A 36 -10.83 7.14 -0.50
N VAL A 37 -11.47 7.79 -1.48
CA VAL A 37 -11.33 9.22 -1.74
C VAL A 37 -12.47 10.02 -1.14
N SER A 38 -12.16 11.26 -0.74
CA SER A 38 -13.16 12.26 -0.35
C SER A 38 -12.93 13.54 -1.14
N GLY A 39 -14.02 14.21 -1.50
CA GLY A 39 -13.96 15.50 -2.18
C GLY A 39 -13.51 16.63 -1.24
N VAL A 40 -13.27 17.80 -1.82
CA VAL A 40 -12.91 19.03 -1.08
C VAL A 40 -14.13 19.81 -0.57
N GLY A 41 -15.34 19.26 -0.77
CA GLY A 41 -16.61 19.89 -0.40
C GLY A 41 -17.34 20.53 -1.59
N GLY A 42 -18.63 20.81 -1.42
CA GLY A 42 -19.48 21.41 -2.45
C GLY A 42 -19.58 20.56 -3.72
N ASP A 43 -19.69 19.24 -3.57
CA ASP A 43 -19.74 18.25 -4.66
C ASP A 43 -18.53 18.23 -5.60
N ARG A 44 -17.39 18.78 -5.17
CA ARG A 44 -16.15 18.83 -5.96
C ARG A 44 -15.06 17.89 -5.46
N PHE A 45 -14.26 17.38 -6.40
CA PHE A 45 -13.06 16.60 -6.15
C PHE A 45 -11.77 17.42 -6.26
N ALA A 46 -11.75 18.42 -7.15
CA ALA A 46 -10.61 19.23 -7.57
C ALA A 46 -9.48 18.41 -8.22
N PRO A 47 -9.70 17.78 -9.39
CA PRO A 47 -8.76 16.85 -10.00
C PRO A 47 -7.37 17.43 -10.27
N ASP A 48 -7.30 18.71 -10.67
CA ASP A 48 -6.06 19.42 -11.00
C ASP A 48 -5.35 20.04 -9.79
N GLN A 49 -5.92 19.91 -8.58
CA GLN A 49 -5.33 20.46 -7.37
C GLN A 49 -4.12 19.64 -6.93
N ASP A 50 -3.06 20.33 -6.53
CA ASP A 50 -1.91 19.73 -5.84
C ASP A 50 -2.37 19.07 -4.54
N MET A 51 -1.83 17.88 -4.28
CA MET A 51 -2.12 17.14 -3.05
C MET A 51 -1.05 17.39 -1.99
N THR A 52 -1.45 17.43 -0.73
CA THR A 52 -0.51 17.47 0.41
C THR A 52 0.01 16.08 0.75
N TYR A 53 1.14 16.01 1.46
CA TYR A 53 1.72 14.73 1.89
C TYR A 53 0.75 13.93 2.78
N ALA A 54 0.04 14.60 3.69
CA ALA A 54 -0.98 13.98 4.55
C ALA A 54 -2.16 13.41 3.75
N GLU A 55 -2.64 14.11 2.73
CA GLU A 55 -3.70 13.63 1.85
C GLU A 55 -3.26 12.42 1.04
N GLY A 56 -2.05 12.44 0.49
CA GLY A 56 -1.48 11.31 -0.25
C GLY A 56 -1.27 10.08 0.64
N LEU A 57 -0.76 10.27 1.85
CA LEU A 57 -0.66 9.20 2.84
C LEU A 57 -2.02 8.62 3.18
N SER A 58 -3.04 9.47 3.36
CA SER A 58 -4.39 9.01 3.69
C SER A 58 -4.95 8.17 2.55
N LEU A 59 -4.71 8.59 1.31
CA LEU A 59 -5.18 7.89 0.12
C LEU A 59 -4.54 6.51 -0.01
N VAL A 60 -3.23 6.41 0.17
CA VAL A 60 -2.48 5.16 0.07
C VAL A 60 -2.87 4.20 1.19
N MET A 61 -2.96 4.68 2.43
CA MET A 61 -3.34 3.85 3.57
C MET A 61 -4.77 3.34 3.46
N LYS A 62 -5.72 4.20 3.10
CA LYS A 62 -7.11 3.80 2.84
C LYS A 62 -7.23 2.93 1.59
N GLY A 63 -6.35 3.05 0.61
CA GLY A 63 -6.42 2.23 -0.61
C GLY A 63 -5.89 0.82 -0.42
N LEU A 64 -4.75 0.68 0.25
CA LEU A 64 -3.95 -0.55 0.23
C LEU A 64 -3.81 -1.23 1.58
N LEU A 65 -4.01 -0.50 2.69
CA LEU A 65 -3.66 -0.98 4.02
C LEU A 65 -4.86 -1.04 4.98
N GLN A 66 -6.10 -0.99 4.49
CA GLN A 66 -7.32 -1.03 5.32
C GLN A 66 -7.38 -2.23 6.27
N GLY A 67 -6.84 -3.39 5.87
CA GLY A 67 -6.79 -4.59 6.73
C GLY A 67 -5.61 -4.62 7.71
N ALA A 68 -4.62 -3.76 7.52
CA ALA A 68 -3.43 -3.66 8.36
C ALA A 68 -3.57 -2.57 9.45
N VAL A 69 -4.50 -1.63 9.27
CA VAL A 69 -4.81 -0.59 10.25
C VAL A 69 -6.24 -0.78 10.76
N GLY A 70 -6.42 -0.90 12.07
CA GLY A 70 -7.75 -0.96 12.67
C GLY A 70 -8.53 0.34 12.39
N GLU A 71 -9.84 0.23 12.17
CA GLU A 71 -10.73 1.40 12.09
C GLU A 71 -10.56 2.23 13.35
N ARG A 72 -9.95 3.41 13.21
CA ARG A 72 -9.77 4.34 14.32
C ARG A 72 -10.52 5.61 13.99
N GLU A 73 -11.55 5.91 14.77
CA GLU A 73 -12.21 7.20 14.72
C GLU A 73 -11.17 8.29 14.99
N ALA A 74 -11.20 9.33 14.18
CA ALA A 74 -10.37 10.50 14.39
C ALA A 74 -10.78 11.13 15.73
N ASP A 75 -9.88 11.15 16.70
CA ASP A 75 -10.09 11.93 17.92
C ASP A 75 -9.97 13.43 17.56
N PRO A 76 -11.06 14.21 17.64
CA PRO A 76 -11.04 15.62 17.26
C PRO A 76 -10.15 16.48 18.16
N THR A 77 -9.66 15.93 19.28
CA THR A 77 -8.73 16.59 20.20
C THR A 77 -7.26 16.20 19.97
N ALA A 78 -6.97 15.21 19.12
CA ALA A 78 -5.64 14.61 18.95
C ALA A 78 -4.67 15.39 18.03
N GLY A 79 -4.79 16.71 17.94
CA GLY A 79 -3.97 17.54 17.05
C GLY A 79 -4.47 17.54 15.60
N PRO A 80 -3.59 17.72 14.60
CA PRO A 80 -4.01 17.73 13.19
C PRO A 80 -4.74 16.45 12.78
N TRP A 81 -5.71 16.54 11.88
CA TRP A 81 -6.56 15.41 11.44
C TRP A 81 -5.77 14.18 10.94
N TYR A 82 -4.53 14.38 10.48
CA TYR A 82 -3.62 13.34 9.99
C TYR A 82 -2.66 12.79 11.05
N ALA A 83 -2.68 13.28 12.29
CA ALA A 83 -1.73 12.84 13.32
C ALA A 83 -1.83 11.33 13.59
N GLY A 84 -3.05 10.82 13.74
CA GLY A 84 -3.27 9.38 13.91
C GLY A 84 -2.84 8.55 12.70
N LEU A 85 -2.95 9.11 11.49
CA LEU A 85 -2.54 8.47 10.25
C LEU A 85 -1.02 8.28 10.18
N VAL A 86 -0.25 9.30 10.58
CA VAL A 86 1.22 9.24 10.62
C VAL A 86 1.71 8.17 11.61
N GLU A 87 1.05 8.05 12.77
CA GLU A 87 1.40 7.01 13.76
C GLU A 87 1.04 5.60 13.26
N GLN A 88 -0.10 5.45 12.58
CA GLN A 88 -0.47 4.18 11.95
C GLN A 88 0.50 3.79 10.84
N ALA A 89 0.93 4.74 10.00
CA ALA A 89 1.91 4.51 8.95
C ALA A 89 3.23 3.95 9.52
N LYS A 90 3.68 4.48 10.66
CA LYS A 90 4.85 3.94 11.38
C LYS A 90 4.61 2.52 11.89
N THR A 91 3.41 2.24 12.41
CA THR A 91 3.04 0.92 12.94
C THR A 91 3.05 -0.17 11.88
N VAL A 92 2.61 0.15 10.66
CA VAL A 92 2.65 -0.77 9.50
C VAL A 92 4.01 -0.80 8.80
N GLY A 93 5.01 -0.10 9.33
CA GLY A 93 6.38 -0.09 8.81
C GLY A 93 6.56 0.74 7.53
N LEU A 94 5.66 1.69 7.25
CA LEU A 94 5.77 2.55 6.08
C LEU A 94 6.90 3.58 6.29
N PRO A 95 7.92 3.63 5.43
CA PRO A 95 9.03 4.57 5.55
C PRO A 95 8.55 5.99 5.24
N LEU A 96 8.51 6.84 6.26
CA LEU A 96 8.24 8.26 6.12
C LEU A 96 9.56 9.04 6.17
N PRO A 97 9.81 10.01 5.28
CA PRO A 97 11.01 10.83 5.34
C PRO A 97 11.09 11.58 6.67
N ALA A 98 12.27 11.60 7.29
CA ALA A 98 12.49 12.33 8.53
C ALA A 98 12.30 13.84 8.29
N GLY A 99 11.43 14.48 9.09
CA GLY A 99 11.16 15.92 8.98
C GLY A 99 10.26 16.30 7.80
N VAL A 100 9.56 15.35 7.17
CA VAL A 100 8.53 15.70 6.18
C VAL A 100 7.43 16.52 6.84
N ASP A 101 7.08 17.66 6.22
CA ASP A 101 5.91 18.44 6.64
C ASP A 101 4.66 17.81 6.01
N PRO A 102 3.74 17.21 6.79
CA PRO A 102 2.55 16.58 6.25
C PRO A 102 1.62 17.55 5.53
N SER A 103 1.73 18.86 5.79
CA SER A 103 0.96 19.90 5.11
C SER A 103 1.62 20.42 3.83
N ALA A 104 2.87 20.03 3.55
CA ALA A 104 3.55 20.44 2.33
C ALA A 104 2.99 19.73 1.09
N SER A 105 3.16 20.37 -0.07
CA SER A 105 2.82 19.75 -1.36
C SER A 105 3.65 18.49 -1.59
N LEU A 106 2.99 17.44 -2.05
CA LEU A 106 3.59 16.16 -2.34
C LEU A 106 4.10 16.11 -3.79
N THR A 107 5.32 15.64 -4.00
CA THR A 107 5.86 15.40 -5.35
C THR A 107 5.42 14.04 -5.90
N GLU A 108 5.44 13.90 -7.22
CA GLU A 108 5.17 12.61 -7.89
C GLU A 108 6.15 11.51 -7.45
N GLU A 109 7.42 11.87 -7.24
CA GLU A 109 8.48 10.94 -6.81
C GLU A 109 8.26 10.46 -5.36
N GLU A 110 7.93 11.38 -4.45
CA GLU A 110 7.59 11.04 -3.07
C GLU A 110 6.33 10.18 -3.02
N PHE A 111 5.32 10.50 -3.82
CA PHE A 111 4.10 9.70 -3.88
C PHE A 111 4.35 8.31 -4.48
N ALA A 112 5.17 8.19 -5.53
CA ALA A 112 5.58 6.91 -6.09
C ALA A 112 6.28 6.04 -5.03
N SER A 113 7.20 6.64 -4.29
CA SER A 113 7.95 5.97 -3.22
C SER A 113 7.00 5.48 -2.11
N LEU A 114 6.06 6.33 -1.70
CA LEU A 114 5.04 6.00 -0.70
C LEU A 114 4.13 4.85 -1.15
N LEU A 115 3.67 4.91 -2.40
CA LEU A 115 2.81 3.89 -3.00
C LEU A 115 3.53 2.55 -3.11
N ASN A 116 4.78 2.55 -3.57
CA ASN A 116 5.59 1.33 -3.69
C ASN A 116 5.85 0.67 -2.32
N ALA A 117 6.15 1.49 -1.30
CA ALA A 117 6.33 0.99 0.05
C ALA A 117 5.03 0.37 0.61
N ALA A 118 3.88 1.01 0.38
CA ALA A 118 2.60 0.50 0.83
C ALA A 118 2.19 -0.79 0.10
N LEU A 119 2.44 -0.86 -1.21
CA LEU A 119 2.24 -2.10 -1.98
C LEU A 119 3.13 -3.24 -1.48
N THR A 120 4.38 -2.96 -1.14
CA THR A 120 5.32 -3.95 -0.59
C THR A 120 4.83 -4.45 0.78
N ALA A 121 4.29 -3.55 1.62
CA ALA A 121 3.70 -3.91 2.90
C ALA A 121 2.40 -4.72 2.74
N ALA A 122 1.58 -4.39 1.74
CA ALA A 122 0.31 -5.09 1.48
C ALA A 122 0.49 -6.47 0.82
N ALA A 123 1.54 -6.66 0.02
CA ALA A 123 1.77 -7.87 -0.76
C ALA A 123 3.29 -8.16 -0.93
N PRO A 124 3.98 -8.60 0.14
CA PRO A 124 5.44 -8.80 0.12
C PRO A 124 5.90 -9.95 -0.80
N ASP A 125 5.00 -10.84 -1.18
CA ASP A 125 5.26 -12.01 -2.03
C ASP A 125 4.96 -11.76 -3.52
N ARG A 126 4.59 -10.54 -3.91
CA ARG A 126 4.20 -10.21 -5.30
C ARG A 126 5.24 -9.35 -6.01
N THR A 127 5.46 -9.62 -7.29
CA THR A 127 6.21 -8.72 -8.17
C THR A 127 5.32 -7.54 -8.54
N LEU A 128 5.58 -6.38 -7.96
CA LEU A 128 4.78 -5.18 -8.19
C LEU A 128 5.13 -4.56 -9.54
N PRO A 129 4.13 -4.03 -10.29
CA PRO A 129 4.42 -3.13 -11.38
C PRO A 129 5.07 -1.88 -10.77
N GLU A 130 6.12 -1.36 -11.41
CA GLU A 130 6.63 -0.04 -11.03
C GLU A 130 5.46 0.94 -11.11
N ALA A 131 5.15 1.63 -10.00
CA ALA A 131 4.23 2.77 -10.02
C ALA A 131 4.67 3.67 -11.19
N GLY A 132 3.74 4.07 -12.05
CA GLY A 132 4.05 4.70 -13.33
C GLY A 132 5.16 5.74 -13.18
N LYS A 133 6.21 5.64 -14.03
CA LYS A 133 7.40 6.48 -13.92
C LYS A 133 7.00 7.94 -13.67
N PRO A 134 7.48 8.58 -12.58
CA PRO A 134 7.17 9.98 -12.30
C PRO A 134 7.60 10.83 -13.50
N ALA A 135 6.78 11.80 -13.89
CA ALA A 135 7.02 12.64 -15.06
C ALA A 135 8.15 13.66 -14.84
N GLY A 136 8.78 13.65 -13.66
CA GLY A 136 9.82 14.55 -13.20
C GLY A 136 9.53 14.99 -11.75
N PRO A 137 10.20 16.05 -11.25
CA PRO A 137 9.98 16.59 -9.90
C PRO A 137 8.68 17.39 -9.77
N SER A 138 7.67 17.11 -10.60
CA SER A 138 6.38 17.78 -10.54
C SER A 138 5.60 17.38 -9.28
N LYS A 139 4.72 18.27 -8.85
CA LYS A 139 3.76 17.98 -7.80
C LYS A 139 2.72 17.00 -8.29
N VAL A 140 2.27 16.11 -7.40
CA VAL A 140 1.21 15.16 -7.75
C VAL A 140 -0.16 15.83 -7.60
N THR A 141 -0.98 15.72 -8.64
CA THR A 141 -2.38 16.16 -8.59
C THR A 141 -3.28 15.11 -7.97
N ARG A 142 -4.40 15.52 -7.39
CA ARG A 142 -5.38 14.59 -6.78
C ARG A 142 -5.87 13.53 -7.75
N ALA A 143 -6.14 13.89 -9.01
CA ALA A 143 -6.55 12.94 -10.03
C ALA A 143 -5.47 11.92 -10.35
N LYS A 144 -4.22 12.37 -10.51
CA LYS A 144 -3.10 11.47 -10.82
C LYS A 144 -2.80 10.51 -9.67
N ALA A 145 -2.87 11.00 -8.44
CA ALA A 145 -2.73 10.16 -7.26
C ALA A 145 -3.85 9.11 -7.15
N ALA A 146 -5.10 9.52 -7.38
CA ALA A 146 -6.25 8.61 -7.39
C ALA A 146 -6.09 7.53 -8.48
N GLU A 147 -5.66 7.90 -9.68
CA GLU A 147 -5.40 6.95 -10.76
C GLU A 147 -4.36 5.90 -10.34
N TRP A 148 -3.22 6.33 -9.79
CA TRP A 148 -2.17 5.39 -9.38
C TRP A 148 -2.61 4.43 -8.27
N VAL A 149 -3.37 4.92 -7.28
CA VAL A 149 -3.93 4.05 -6.23
C VAL A 149 -4.96 3.08 -6.80
N TYR A 150 -5.82 3.53 -7.71
CA TYR A 150 -6.79 2.65 -8.37
C TYR A 150 -6.08 1.53 -9.13
N GLN A 151 -5.08 1.84 -9.94
CA GLN A 151 -4.29 0.84 -10.66
C GLN A 151 -3.59 -0.14 -9.72
N ALA A 152 -3.03 0.36 -8.60
CA ALA A 152 -2.42 -0.46 -7.57
C ALA A 152 -3.42 -1.46 -6.95
N ILE A 153 -4.62 -1.01 -6.61
CA ILE A 153 -5.67 -1.88 -6.07
C ILE A 153 -6.10 -2.92 -7.10
N ARG A 154 -6.33 -2.51 -8.36
CA ARG A 154 -6.68 -3.42 -9.46
C ARG A 154 -5.61 -4.47 -9.69
N PHE A 155 -4.34 -4.10 -9.60
CA PHE A 155 -3.24 -5.05 -9.64
C PHE A 155 -3.34 -6.06 -8.50
N LEU A 156 -3.58 -5.62 -7.27
CA LEU A 156 -3.75 -6.54 -6.13
C LEU A 156 -4.97 -7.46 -6.24
N GLU A 157 -6.06 -7.00 -6.86
CA GLU A 157 -7.26 -7.81 -7.09
C GLU A 157 -7.06 -8.89 -8.16
N THR A 158 -6.33 -8.54 -9.22
CA THR A 158 -6.16 -9.39 -10.41
C THR A 158 -4.90 -10.26 -10.37
N ALA A 159 -3.90 -9.90 -9.56
CA ALA A 159 -2.67 -10.65 -9.48
C ALA A 159 -2.93 -12.01 -8.80
N PRO A 160 -2.61 -13.14 -9.47
CA PRO A 160 -2.67 -14.43 -8.80
C PRO A 160 -1.70 -14.37 -7.62
N ALA A 161 -2.18 -14.70 -6.41
CA ALA A 161 -1.27 -14.99 -5.32
C ALA A 161 -0.27 -16.02 -5.85
N ILE A 162 1.03 -15.71 -5.80
CA ILE A 162 2.03 -16.71 -6.16
C ILE A 162 1.77 -17.83 -5.15
N PRO A 163 1.39 -19.03 -5.59
CA PRO A 163 1.30 -20.11 -4.65
C PRO A 163 2.76 -20.31 -4.20
N ILE A 164 3.06 -19.91 -2.97
CA ILE A 164 4.22 -20.40 -2.23
C ILE A 164 3.98 -21.88 -1.98
N THR A 165 3.90 -22.68 -3.05
CA THR A 165 3.98 -24.12 -2.91
C THR A 165 5.39 -24.34 -2.41
N SER A 166 5.51 -24.60 -1.12
CA SER A 166 6.71 -25.20 -0.53
C SER A 166 7.12 -26.48 -1.28
N ASP A 167 6.25 -27.02 -2.16
CA ASP A 167 6.53 -28.10 -3.10
C ASP A 167 7.58 -27.82 -4.18
N ARG A 168 7.97 -26.56 -4.43
CA ARG A 168 9.16 -26.29 -5.28
C ARG A 168 10.48 -26.22 -4.51
N ILE A 169 10.44 -26.34 -3.18
CA ILE A 169 11.60 -26.68 -2.35
C ILE A 169 11.29 -28.02 -1.66
N THR A 170 10.91 -29.02 -2.45
CA THR A 170 11.10 -30.40 -2.04
C THR A 170 12.51 -30.82 -2.49
N PRO A 171 13.40 -31.27 -1.59
CA PRO A 171 14.67 -31.89 -1.98
C PRO A 171 14.50 -33.16 -2.85
N SER A 172 13.26 -33.62 -3.07
CA SER A 172 12.95 -34.89 -3.72
C SER A 172 12.84 -34.83 -5.25
N ARG A 173 13.03 -33.65 -5.89
CA ARG A 173 13.35 -33.56 -7.33
C ARG A 173 14.86 -33.45 -7.61
N CYS A 174 15.68 -33.98 -6.71
CA CYS A 174 17.00 -34.51 -7.05
C CYS A 174 16.94 -36.03 -7.31
N SER A 175 15.97 -36.52 -8.07
CA SER A 175 16.13 -37.79 -8.77
C SER A 175 17.03 -37.58 -9.99
N GLY A 176 18.32 -37.36 -9.75
CA GLY A 176 19.34 -37.50 -10.81
C GLY A 176 20.54 -36.56 -10.83
N CYS A 177 20.66 -35.53 -9.98
CA CYS A 177 21.88 -34.70 -9.92
C CYS A 177 22.27 -34.43 -8.47
N TRP A 178 22.97 -35.39 -7.88
CA TRP A 178 23.83 -35.17 -6.72
C TRP A 178 25.28 -35.28 -7.22
N ALA A 179 26.15 -34.42 -6.67
CA ALA A 179 27.61 -34.49 -6.75
C ALA A 179 28.28 -34.17 -8.10
N ALA A 180 28.63 -32.88 -8.32
CA ALA A 180 29.95 -32.48 -8.84
C ALA A 180 30.11 -30.94 -8.90
N ALA A 181 29.84 -30.22 -7.81
CA ALA A 181 30.37 -28.89 -7.55
C ALA A 181 29.74 -28.39 -6.26
N LEU A 182 30.45 -28.49 -5.15
CA LEU A 182 30.47 -27.55 -4.01
C LEU A 182 31.18 -28.26 -2.84
N PRO A 183 32.15 -27.60 -2.17
CA PRO A 183 32.90 -28.19 -1.06
C PRO A 183 31.99 -28.44 0.17
N GLU A 184 32.26 -29.55 0.88
CA GLU A 184 31.37 -30.21 1.84
C GLU A 184 31.08 -29.46 3.15
N THR A 185 31.53 -28.22 3.34
CA THR A 185 31.48 -27.55 4.65
C THR A 185 30.19 -26.78 4.95
N TRP A 186 29.22 -26.74 4.02
CA TRP A 186 28.02 -25.89 4.17
C TRP A 186 26.71 -26.66 4.43
N ARG A 187 26.80 -27.89 4.94
CA ARG A 187 25.61 -28.72 5.23
C ARG A 187 24.97 -28.50 6.60
N ASP A 188 25.46 -27.57 7.41
CA ASP A 188 24.98 -27.42 8.78
C ASP A 188 24.76 -25.94 9.14
N CYS A 189 23.54 -25.43 8.93
CA CYS A 189 23.08 -24.14 9.51
C CYS A 189 21.55 -24.00 9.44
N ARG A 190 20.83 -24.95 10.02
CA ARG A 190 19.47 -24.69 10.54
C ARG A 190 19.57 -24.47 12.05
N MET A 191 19.47 -23.20 12.45
CA MET A 191 19.16 -22.68 13.80
C MET A 191 20.02 -23.13 15.00
N ARG A 192 20.79 -22.21 15.59
CA ARG A 192 20.89 -21.96 17.06
C ARG A 192 21.84 -20.79 17.41
N SER A 193 21.27 -19.79 18.10
CA SER A 193 21.85 -18.90 19.14
C SER A 193 23.30 -18.36 19.02
N TRP A 194 23.42 -17.04 18.97
CA TRP A 194 24.58 -16.25 19.45
C TRP A 194 24.82 -16.54 20.96
N PRO A 195 26.06 -16.61 21.51
CA PRO A 195 26.87 -15.40 21.80
C PRO A 195 28.42 -15.56 21.68
N SER A 196 29.09 -14.40 21.54
CA SER A 196 30.44 -14.01 22.03
C SER A 196 31.71 -14.88 21.78
N SER A 197 32.70 -14.28 21.09
CA SER A 197 34.16 -14.58 21.11
C SER A 197 34.74 -14.80 22.53
N PRO A 198 36.01 -15.25 22.76
CA PRO A 198 37.17 -15.31 21.84
C PRO A 198 38.10 -16.56 21.98
N ALA A 199 39.03 -16.76 21.04
CA ALA A 199 40.47 -16.99 21.27
C ALA A 199 41.16 -17.58 20.02
N LEU A 200 42.31 -16.99 19.71
CA LEU A 200 43.33 -17.40 18.74
C LEU A 200 44.09 -18.68 19.19
N PRO A 201 45.29 -18.94 18.63
CA PRO A 201 45.65 -19.70 17.43
C PRO A 201 46.06 -21.15 17.82
N ILE A 202 46.53 -22.03 16.94
CA ILE A 202 47.95 -22.40 16.79
C ILE A 202 48.01 -23.65 15.88
N THR A 203 48.99 -23.61 14.98
CA THR A 203 49.66 -24.65 14.17
C THR A 203 49.57 -26.12 14.61
N ARG A 204 49.52 -27.05 13.64
CA ARG A 204 50.69 -27.78 13.13
C ARG A 204 50.38 -28.48 11.82
#